data_AF-A0A183JVK3-F1
#
_entry.id   AF-A0A183JVK3-F1
#
_cell.length_a   1.000
_cell.length_b   1.000
_cell.length_c   1.000
_cell.angle_alpha   90.00
_cell.angle_beta   90.00
_cell.angle_gamma   90.00
#
_symmetry.space_group_name_H-M   'P 1'
#
loop_
_entity.id
_entity.type
_entity.pdbx_description
1 polymer ?
#
loop_
_entity_poly.entity_id
_entity_poly.type
_entity_poly.pdbx_seq_one_letter_code
_entity_poly.pdbx_strand_id
1 'polypeptide(L)'
;MYYYCDRQGFEDNLITTNSSHKQSHDLYNHILVCILAEPDAPLLGLHSFVMPLRASNFHPNQLRTILFLGDIKFLQREWSNIANFPKVYTLAGSALSRADLRAARIQYSSVCVILGSRGTVKVDDPYMLDKEVILCTLNIRAMQFSPYHRHKAFVHNVHKRRSGSEIPLITELMTDNNIHYLDPDHSGGLQIAASLTAPFAKGIAFTNSVLDVLASTAY
;
A
#
# COMPACT_ATOMS: atom_id res chain seq x y z
N MET A 1 -4.72 22.74 7.62
CA MET A 1 -3.67 23.10 6.65
C MET A 1 -2.82 21.86 6.37
N TYR A 2 -2.20 21.80 5.19
CA TYR A 2 -1.39 20.65 4.74
C TYR A 2 -0.07 21.14 4.15
N TYR A 3 0.95 20.30 4.18
CA TYR A 3 2.22 20.54 3.49
C TYR A 3 2.04 20.35 1.99
N TYR A 4 2.38 21.40 1.24
CA TYR A 4 2.41 21.41 -0.22
C TYR A 4 3.80 21.84 -0.71
N CYS A 5 4.14 21.46 -1.93
CA CYS A 5 5.31 21.91 -2.67
C CYS A 5 4.94 22.34 -4.09
N ASP A 6 5.92 22.91 -4.79
CA ASP A 6 5.78 23.20 -6.22
C ASP A 6 5.44 21.93 -7.00
N ARG A 7 4.70 22.11 -8.11
CA ARG A 7 4.25 20.98 -8.93
C ARG A 7 5.45 20.25 -9.50
N GLN A 8 5.57 18.97 -9.18
CA GLN A 8 6.70 18.14 -9.59
C GLN A 8 6.36 17.32 -10.85
N GLY A 9 7.34 17.07 -11.72
CA GLY A 9 7.20 16.18 -12.87
C GLY A 9 7.08 14.71 -12.46
N PHE A 10 6.37 13.90 -13.26
CA PHE A 10 6.26 12.46 -12.99
C PHE A 10 7.62 11.77 -13.08
N GLU A 11 8.39 12.05 -14.14
CA GLU A 11 9.71 11.45 -14.39
C GLU A 11 10.72 11.77 -13.28
N ASP A 12 10.64 12.98 -12.69
CA ASP A 12 11.53 13.39 -11.58
C ASP A 12 11.27 12.59 -10.29
N ASN A 13 10.06 12.02 -10.15
CA ASN A 13 9.63 11.27 -8.97
C ASN A 13 9.48 9.76 -9.24
N LEU A 14 9.84 9.31 -10.44
CA LEU A 14 9.89 7.90 -10.80
C LEU A 14 11.23 7.30 -10.35
N ILE A 15 11.15 6.36 -9.41
CA ILE A 15 12.31 5.58 -8.95
C ILE A 15 12.61 4.52 -10.01
N THR A 16 13.82 4.55 -10.56
CA THR A 16 14.32 3.44 -11.38
C THR A 16 15.19 2.53 -10.53
N THR A 17 15.25 1.24 -10.86
CA THR A 17 16.10 0.25 -10.18
C THR A 17 17.58 0.64 -10.12
N ASN A 18 18.03 1.55 -10.99
CA ASN A 18 19.41 2.02 -11.09
C ASN A 18 19.68 3.39 -10.42
N SER A 19 18.67 4.15 -9.98
CA SER A 19 18.85 5.50 -9.41
C SER A 19 19.02 5.49 -7.87
N SER A 20 19.84 4.55 -7.39
CA SER A 20 19.84 4.06 -6.00
C SER A 20 20.77 4.79 -5.01
N HIS A 21 21.23 6.01 -5.30
CA HIS A 21 22.10 6.73 -4.34
C HIS A 21 21.43 7.86 -3.55
N LYS A 22 20.54 8.68 -4.15
CA LYS A 22 19.87 9.77 -3.40
C LYS A 22 18.58 9.31 -2.69
N GLN A 23 17.77 8.47 -3.33
CA GLN A 23 16.46 8.04 -2.81
C GLN A 23 16.56 6.87 -1.81
N SER A 24 17.73 6.24 -1.68
CA SER A 24 17.92 5.09 -0.79
C SER A 24 17.83 5.41 0.70
N HIS A 25 18.11 6.65 1.12
CA HIS A 25 17.91 7.05 2.50
C HIS A 25 16.44 7.28 2.84
N ASP A 26 15.64 7.75 1.88
CA ASP A 26 14.22 8.10 2.08
C ASP A 26 13.29 6.88 2.09
N LEU A 27 13.77 5.73 1.62
CA LEU A 27 13.03 4.46 1.62
C LEU A 27 13.26 3.60 2.87
N TYR A 28 13.62 4.22 4.00
CA TYR A 28 13.55 3.60 5.32
C TYR A 28 12.38 4.19 6.11
N ASN A 29 11.60 3.34 6.78
CA ASN A 29 10.41 3.75 7.54
C ASN A 29 9.39 4.51 6.66
N HIS A 30 9.34 4.18 5.37
CA HIS A 30 8.45 4.78 4.37
C HIS A 30 7.07 4.09 4.37
N ILE A 31 6.08 4.66 3.70
CA ILE A 31 4.79 4.03 3.44
C ILE A 31 4.86 3.48 2.02
N LEU A 32 4.73 2.16 1.87
CA LEU A 32 4.60 1.54 0.55
C LEU A 32 3.11 1.40 0.23
N VAL A 33 2.69 1.80 -0.96
CA VAL A 33 1.33 1.63 -1.45
C VAL A 33 1.38 0.81 -2.73
N CYS A 34 0.94 -0.44 -2.64
CA CYS A 34 0.81 -1.37 -3.75
C CYS A 34 -0.53 -1.14 -4.44
N ILE A 35 -0.48 -0.70 -5.70
CA ILE A 35 -1.65 -0.44 -6.53
C ILE A 35 -1.83 -1.61 -7.50
N LEU A 36 -2.92 -2.36 -7.35
CA LEU A 36 -3.33 -3.42 -8.28
C LEU A 36 -4.45 -2.85 -9.15
N ALA A 37 -4.06 -2.29 -10.30
CA ALA A 37 -4.96 -1.65 -11.24
C ALA A 37 -4.46 -1.85 -12.67
N GLU A 38 -5.38 -2.10 -13.59
CA GLU A 38 -5.08 -2.10 -15.03
C GLU A 38 -4.77 -0.67 -15.52
N PRO A 39 -3.99 -0.49 -16.61
CA PRO A 39 -3.60 0.82 -17.13
C PRO A 39 -4.74 1.82 -17.35
N ASP A 40 -5.90 1.32 -17.79
CA ASP A 40 -7.12 2.05 -18.14
C ASP A 40 -8.21 1.97 -17.07
N ALA A 41 -7.92 1.35 -15.91
CA ALA A 41 -8.87 1.25 -14.81
C ALA A 41 -9.31 2.65 -14.32
N PRO A 42 -10.49 2.77 -13.68
CA PRO A 42 -10.93 4.00 -13.03
C PRO A 42 -9.90 4.51 -12.01
N LEU A 43 -9.84 5.83 -11.83
CA LEU A 43 -8.95 6.45 -10.86
C LEU A 43 -9.38 6.06 -9.43
N LEU A 44 -8.40 5.79 -8.57
CA LEU A 44 -8.57 5.56 -7.14
C LEU A 44 -8.66 6.87 -6.35
N GLY A 45 -8.12 7.96 -6.90
CA GLY A 45 -8.10 9.27 -6.22
C GLY A 45 -7.04 9.33 -5.13
N LEU A 46 -5.78 9.08 -5.49
CA LEU A 46 -4.66 8.99 -4.54
C LEU A 46 -4.44 10.26 -3.70
N HIS A 47 -4.97 11.41 -4.14
CA HIS A 47 -4.99 12.64 -3.36
C HIS A 47 -5.63 12.46 -1.97
N SER A 48 -6.76 11.76 -1.88
CA SER A 48 -7.45 11.52 -0.60
C SER A 48 -6.64 10.64 0.36
N PHE A 49 -5.74 9.79 -0.18
CA PHE A 49 -4.80 9.00 0.61
C PHE A 49 -3.62 9.85 1.09
N VAL A 50 -3.03 10.66 0.21
CA VAL A 50 -1.81 11.44 0.51
C VAL A 50 -2.10 12.63 1.42
N MET A 51 -3.21 13.34 1.21
CA MET A 51 -3.52 14.59 1.90
C MET A 51 -3.49 14.46 3.45
N PRO A 52 -4.16 13.49 4.09
CA PRO A 52 -4.10 13.32 5.55
C PRO A 52 -2.68 13.07 6.07
N LEU A 53 -1.85 12.36 5.30
CA LEU A 53 -0.45 12.06 5.62
C LEU A 53 0.50 13.25 5.42
N ARG A 54 -0.05 14.40 5.02
CA ARG A 54 0.64 15.69 4.86
C ARG A 54 0.00 16.79 5.71
N ALA A 55 -0.81 16.43 6.71
CA ALA A 55 -1.38 17.41 7.62
C ALA A 55 -0.31 18.22 8.38
N SER A 56 -0.58 19.51 8.62
CA SER A 56 0.37 20.43 9.25
C SER A 56 0.59 20.19 10.75
N ASN A 57 -0.13 19.24 11.36
CA ASN A 57 0.09 18.80 12.74
C ASN A 57 1.34 17.90 12.88
N PHE A 58 1.91 17.40 11.79
CA PHE A 58 3.20 16.70 11.80
C PHE A 58 4.36 17.70 11.67
N HIS A 59 5.49 17.45 12.35
CA HIS A 59 6.72 18.17 12.00
C HIS A 59 7.25 17.72 10.62
N PRO A 60 7.90 18.60 9.83
CA PRO A 60 8.40 18.24 8.50
C PRO A 60 9.34 17.01 8.50
N ASN A 61 10.10 16.84 9.57
CA ASN A 61 11.03 15.72 9.76
C ASN A 61 10.31 14.39 10.07
N GLN A 62 9.04 14.44 10.49
CA GLN A 62 8.21 13.27 10.77
C GLN A 62 7.44 12.78 9.53
N LEU A 63 7.38 13.60 8.47
CA LEU A 63 6.73 13.20 7.23
C LEU A 63 7.44 11.99 6.63
N ARG A 64 6.72 10.87 6.57
CA ARG A 64 7.18 9.65 5.92
C ARG A 64 7.04 9.78 4.40
N THR A 65 8.05 9.29 3.72
CA THR A 65 8.02 9.08 2.27
C THR A 65 6.88 8.14 1.91
N ILE A 66 6.13 8.47 0.85
CA ILE A 66 5.11 7.59 0.28
C ILE A 66 5.63 7.09 -1.06
N LEU A 67 5.71 5.78 -1.23
CA LEU A 67 6.12 5.14 -2.48
C LEU A 67 4.93 4.38 -3.06
N PHE A 68 4.49 4.75 -4.25
CA PHE A 68 3.47 4.01 -4.99
C PHE A 68 4.12 2.99 -5.93
N LEU A 69 3.81 1.71 -5.78
CA LEU A 69 4.23 0.63 -6.68
C LEU A 69 3.04 0.17 -7.52
N GLY A 70 3.15 0.26 -8.85
CA GLY A 70 2.08 -0.16 -9.76
C GLY A 70 2.40 0.10 -11.23
N ASP A 71 1.40 -0.09 -12.10
CA ASP A 71 1.55 0.16 -13.53
C ASP A 71 1.85 1.63 -13.83
N ILE A 72 2.83 1.86 -14.69
CA ILE A 72 3.32 3.20 -15.00
C ILE A 72 2.23 4.10 -15.62
N LYS A 73 1.39 3.54 -16.51
CA LYS A 73 0.36 4.32 -17.20
C LYS A 73 -0.76 4.69 -16.24
N PHE A 74 -1.13 3.79 -15.33
CA PHE A 74 -2.09 4.09 -14.26
C PHE A 74 -1.55 5.20 -13.35
N LEU A 75 -0.32 5.07 -12.86
CA LEU A 75 0.30 6.05 -11.96
C LEU A 75 0.48 7.43 -12.62
N GLN A 76 0.80 7.48 -13.91
CA GLN A 76 0.89 8.74 -14.66
C GLN A 76 -0.46 9.49 -14.70
N ARG A 77 -1.57 8.77 -14.85
CA ARG A 77 -2.92 9.37 -14.84
C ARG A 77 -3.27 9.97 -13.48
N GLU A 78 -2.90 9.29 -12.38
CA GLU A 78 -3.12 9.77 -11.01
C GLU A 78 -2.19 10.92 -10.60
N TRP A 79 -0.98 11.00 -11.18
CA TRP A 79 0.08 11.91 -10.75
C TRP A 79 -0.37 13.37 -10.64
N SER A 80 -1.19 13.82 -11.58
CA SER A 80 -1.68 15.21 -11.61
C SER A 80 -2.36 15.66 -10.32
N ASN A 81 -2.95 14.73 -9.56
CA ASN A 81 -3.66 14.96 -8.30
C ASN A 81 -2.73 14.96 -7.07
N ILE A 82 -1.51 14.43 -7.19
CA ILE A 82 -0.57 14.28 -6.07
C ILE A 82 0.78 14.98 -6.28
N ALA A 83 0.99 15.60 -7.45
CA ALA A 83 2.22 16.25 -7.87
C ALA A 83 2.67 17.45 -7.00
N ASN A 84 1.80 17.93 -6.09
CA ASN A 84 2.08 19.05 -5.20
C ASN A 84 2.35 18.61 -3.75
N PHE A 85 2.55 17.32 -3.49
CA PHE A 85 2.87 16.82 -2.15
C PHE A 85 4.34 16.43 -2.02
N PRO A 86 5.04 16.85 -0.94
CA PRO A 86 6.44 16.51 -0.75
C PRO A 86 6.62 15.03 -0.41
N LYS A 87 7.80 14.48 -0.73
CA LYS A 87 8.20 13.08 -0.42
C LYS A 87 7.22 12.02 -0.95
N VAL A 88 6.71 12.22 -2.16
CA VAL A 88 5.86 11.25 -2.86
C VAL A 88 6.61 10.77 -4.10
N TYR A 89 6.76 9.46 -4.22
CA TYR A 89 7.48 8.82 -5.32
C TYR A 89 6.68 7.68 -5.91
N THR A 90 7.01 7.32 -7.14
CA THR A 90 6.42 6.19 -7.86
C THR A 90 7.51 5.18 -8.24
N LEU A 91 7.16 3.91 -8.29
CA LEU A 91 7.98 2.83 -8.81
C LEU A 91 7.13 2.05 -9.80
N ALA A 92 7.54 2.08 -11.07
CA ALA A 92 6.88 1.28 -12.10
C ALA A 92 7.17 -0.20 -11.88
N GLY A 93 6.14 -1.02 -11.82
CA GLY A 93 6.26 -2.46 -11.63
C GLY A 93 4.95 -3.10 -11.21
N SER A 94 5.01 -4.34 -10.72
CA SER A 94 3.85 -5.07 -10.22
C SER A 94 4.00 -5.40 -8.74
N ALA A 95 2.96 -5.15 -7.96
CA ALA A 95 2.90 -5.58 -6.56
C ALA A 95 2.83 -7.12 -6.39
N LEU A 96 2.61 -7.88 -7.47
CA LEU A 96 2.70 -9.34 -7.46
C LEU A 96 4.14 -9.84 -7.72
N SER A 97 5.02 -8.97 -8.26
CA SER A 97 6.43 -9.27 -8.48
C SER A 97 7.23 -9.11 -7.18
N ARG A 98 7.78 -10.22 -6.67
CA ARG A 98 8.69 -10.17 -5.52
C ARG A 98 9.95 -9.35 -5.80
N ALA A 99 10.40 -9.27 -7.05
CA ALA A 99 11.54 -8.45 -7.42
C ALA A 99 11.23 -6.96 -7.23
N ASP A 100 10.04 -6.52 -7.66
CA ASP A 100 9.62 -5.13 -7.56
C ASP A 100 9.33 -4.74 -6.10
N LEU A 101 8.72 -5.63 -5.31
CA LEU A 101 8.56 -5.44 -3.86
C LEU A 101 9.91 -5.31 -3.13
N ARG A 102 10.95 -6.03 -3.59
CA ARG A 102 12.31 -5.88 -3.06
C ARG A 102 12.96 -4.57 -3.51
N ALA A 103 12.76 -4.16 -4.76
CA ALA A 103 13.20 -2.87 -5.28
C ALA A 103 12.55 -1.71 -4.53
N ALA A 104 11.26 -1.85 -4.18
CA ALA A 104 10.50 -0.95 -3.31
C ALA A 104 10.96 -0.97 -1.85
N ARG A 105 11.89 -1.88 -1.50
CA ARG A 105 12.46 -2.01 -0.16
C ARG A 105 11.41 -2.29 0.92
N ILE A 106 10.40 -3.08 0.60
CA ILE A 106 9.27 -3.39 1.49
C ILE A 106 9.70 -3.87 2.90
N GLN A 107 10.84 -4.56 3.03
CA GLN A 107 11.38 -4.98 4.33
C GLN A 107 11.59 -3.82 5.31
N TYR A 108 11.84 -2.61 4.81
CA TYR A 108 12.10 -1.39 5.59
C TYR A 108 10.91 -0.44 5.63
N SER A 109 9.75 -0.80 5.06
CA SER A 109 8.56 0.04 5.13
C SER A 109 8.01 0.09 6.56
N SER A 110 7.41 1.20 6.93
CA SER A 110 6.66 1.32 8.17
C SER A 110 5.34 0.53 8.11
N VAL A 111 4.68 0.60 6.97
CA VAL A 111 3.45 -0.11 6.62
C VAL A 111 3.42 -0.29 5.10
N CYS A 112 2.80 -1.37 4.63
CA CYS A 112 2.45 -1.57 3.23
C CYS A 112 0.92 -1.58 3.10
N VAL A 113 0.39 -0.70 2.26
CA VAL A 113 -1.04 -0.62 1.94
C VAL A 113 -1.25 -1.28 0.58
N ILE A 114 -2.28 -2.09 0.44
CA ILE A 114 -2.61 -2.82 -0.79
C ILE A 114 -4.00 -2.36 -1.22
N LEU A 115 -4.06 -1.69 -2.36
CA LEU A 115 -5.27 -1.13 -2.94
C LEU A 115 -5.56 -1.80 -4.28
N GLY A 116 -6.81 -2.18 -4.48
CA GLY A 116 -7.29 -2.79 -5.72
C GLY A 116 -8.22 -1.82 -6.46
N SER A 117 -7.97 -1.58 -7.74
CA SER A 117 -8.93 -0.87 -8.58
C SER A 117 -9.89 -1.86 -9.21
N ARG A 118 -11.16 -1.45 -9.33
CA ARG A 118 -12.13 -2.20 -10.12
C ARG A 118 -11.73 -2.12 -11.59
N GLY A 119 -11.42 -3.25 -12.20
CA GLY A 119 -11.36 -3.34 -13.66
C GLY A 119 -12.72 -2.98 -14.28
N THR A 120 -12.74 -2.67 -15.57
CA THR A 120 -13.99 -2.51 -16.34
C THR A 120 -14.69 -3.85 -16.60
N VAL A 121 -14.01 -4.96 -16.31
CA VAL A 121 -14.50 -6.31 -16.50
C VAL A 121 -15.59 -6.63 -15.49
N LYS A 122 -16.77 -6.99 -16.01
CA LYS A 122 -17.82 -7.60 -15.18
C LYS A 122 -17.30 -8.94 -14.67
N VAL A 123 -17.06 -9.01 -13.37
CA VAL A 123 -16.72 -10.27 -12.71
C VAL A 123 -18.04 -10.93 -12.32
N ASP A 124 -18.33 -12.09 -12.91
CA ASP A 124 -19.57 -12.84 -12.63
C ASP A 124 -19.61 -13.39 -11.20
N ASP A 125 -18.44 -13.70 -10.64
CA ASP A 125 -18.27 -14.20 -9.28
C ASP A 125 -17.74 -13.10 -8.33
N PRO A 126 -18.57 -12.60 -7.38
CA PRO A 126 -18.15 -11.60 -6.40
C PRO A 126 -16.92 -11.99 -5.55
N TYR A 127 -16.66 -13.29 -5.37
CA TYR A 127 -15.48 -13.76 -4.64
C TYR A 127 -14.18 -13.49 -5.39
N MET A 128 -14.25 -13.34 -6.72
CA MET A 128 -13.07 -13.10 -7.57
C MET A 128 -12.65 -11.63 -7.62
N LEU A 129 -13.42 -10.71 -7.04
CA LEU A 129 -13.11 -9.27 -7.02
C LEU A 129 -11.82 -8.96 -6.26
N ASP A 130 -11.58 -9.64 -5.14
CA ASP A 130 -10.43 -9.37 -4.27
C ASP A 130 -9.23 -10.30 -4.54
N LYS A 131 -9.27 -11.09 -5.63
CA LYS A 131 -8.24 -12.11 -5.89
C LYS A 131 -6.83 -11.52 -5.91
N GLU A 132 -6.64 -10.36 -6.53
CA GLU A 132 -5.32 -9.77 -6.70
C GLU A 132 -4.77 -9.18 -5.40
N VAL A 133 -5.61 -8.48 -4.63
CA VAL A 133 -5.22 -7.90 -3.34
C VAL A 133 -4.93 -8.99 -2.30
N ILE A 134 -5.69 -10.09 -2.29
CA ILE A 134 -5.44 -11.26 -1.45
C ILE A 134 -4.13 -11.94 -1.86
N LEU A 135 -3.94 -12.21 -3.15
CA LEU A 135 -2.70 -12.83 -3.66
C LEU A 135 -1.48 -11.96 -3.34
N CYS A 136 -1.57 -10.65 -3.49
CA CYS A 136 -0.50 -9.72 -3.11
C CYS A 136 -0.20 -9.80 -1.62
N THR A 137 -1.23 -9.79 -0.76
CA THR A 137 -1.10 -9.89 0.70
C THR A 137 -0.39 -11.18 1.11
N LEU A 138 -0.85 -12.33 0.61
CA LEU A 138 -0.26 -13.64 0.89
C LEU A 138 1.16 -13.76 0.33
N ASN A 139 1.40 -13.21 -0.87
CA ASN A 139 2.71 -13.18 -1.48
C ASN A 139 3.72 -12.42 -0.62
N ILE A 140 3.35 -11.23 -0.12
CA ILE A 140 4.19 -10.43 0.79
C ILE A 140 4.47 -11.22 2.07
N ARG A 141 3.46 -11.77 2.71
CA ARG A 141 3.64 -12.56 3.95
C ARG A 141 4.59 -13.75 3.78
N ALA A 142 4.56 -14.39 2.62
CA ALA A 142 5.42 -15.51 2.27
C ALA A 142 6.86 -15.10 1.87
N MET A 143 7.17 -13.80 1.75
CA MET A 143 8.53 -13.35 1.46
C MET A 143 9.47 -13.63 2.62
N GLN A 144 10.69 -14.05 2.29
CA GLN A 144 11.80 -14.13 3.25
C GLN A 144 12.86 -13.08 2.91
N PHE A 145 13.52 -12.54 3.92
CA PHE A 145 14.56 -11.53 3.77
C PHE A 145 15.88 -12.06 4.34
N SER A 146 16.96 -11.85 3.60
CA SER A 146 18.29 -12.29 4.03
C SER A 146 18.68 -11.58 5.34
N PRO A 147 19.29 -12.28 6.31
CA PRO A 147 19.79 -11.66 7.51
C PRO A 147 20.79 -10.55 7.16
N TYR A 148 20.56 -9.37 7.72
CA TYR A 148 21.32 -8.16 7.47
C TYR A 148 22.84 -8.38 7.50
N HIS A 149 23.54 -8.10 6.39
CA HIS A 149 24.98 -7.85 6.40
C HIS A 149 25.21 -6.39 6.78
N ARG A 150 26.02 -6.16 7.81
CA ARG A 150 26.26 -4.86 8.47
C ARG A 150 26.54 -3.75 7.44
N HIS A 151 25.53 -2.96 7.06
CA HIS A 151 25.80 -1.61 6.57
C HIS A 151 26.10 -0.72 7.78
N LYS A 152 27.37 -0.32 7.92
CA LYS A 152 27.92 0.54 8.99
C LYS A 152 27.30 1.97 9.07
N ALA A 153 26.18 2.25 8.39
CA ALA A 153 25.79 3.63 8.06
C ALA A 153 24.42 4.10 8.57
N PHE A 154 23.61 3.27 9.27
CA PHE A 154 22.27 3.71 9.67
C PHE A 154 22.10 3.85 11.18
N VAL A 155 21.95 5.10 11.61
CA VAL A 155 21.72 5.59 12.99
C VAL A 155 20.24 5.46 13.40
N HIS A 156 19.39 4.88 12.56
CA HIS A 156 17.95 4.76 12.81
C HIS A 156 17.57 3.33 13.17
N ASN A 157 16.56 3.20 14.05
CA ASN A 157 15.92 1.95 14.43
C ASN A 157 15.24 1.30 13.22
N VAL A 158 16.02 0.73 12.30
CA VAL A 158 15.52 -0.02 11.16
C VAL A 158 14.95 -1.33 11.70
N HIS A 159 13.67 -1.57 11.44
CA HIS A 159 13.02 -2.84 11.76
C HIS A 159 13.79 -3.99 11.09
N LYS A 160 14.39 -4.87 11.91
CA LYS A 160 15.15 -6.03 11.45
C LYS A 160 14.19 -7.16 11.09
N ARG A 161 13.37 -6.95 10.06
CA ARG A 161 12.43 -7.98 9.61
C ARG A 161 13.16 -9.08 8.86
N ARG A 162 12.85 -10.33 9.19
CA ARG A 162 13.37 -11.53 8.50
C ARG A 162 12.30 -12.17 7.63
N SER A 163 11.04 -11.98 7.97
CA SER A 163 9.89 -12.54 7.28
C SER A 163 8.91 -11.44 6.87
N GLY A 164 8.21 -11.65 5.76
CA GLY A 164 7.15 -10.77 5.30
C GLY A 164 5.92 -10.78 6.22
N SER A 165 5.74 -11.82 7.02
CA SER A 165 4.70 -11.88 8.07
C SER A 165 4.88 -10.81 9.15
N GLU A 166 6.07 -10.22 9.30
CA GLU A 166 6.37 -9.16 10.27
C GLU A 166 6.09 -7.75 9.72
N ILE A 167 5.72 -7.64 8.43
CA ILE A 167 5.43 -6.37 7.78
C ILE A 167 3.99 -5.98 8.12
N PRO A 168 3.74 -4.78 8.69
CA PRO A 168 2.39 -4.27 8.87
C PRO A 168 1.73 -4.08 7.49
N LEU A 169 0.62 -4.79 7.28
CA LEU A 169 -0.15 -4.74 6.04
C LEU A 169 -1.52 -4.13 6.34
N ILE A 170 -2.03 -3.35 5.39
CA ILE A 170 -3.44 -2.95 5.32
C ILE A 170 -3.91 -3.28 3.92
N THR A 171 -4.93 -4.12 3.81
CA THR A 171 -5.48 -4.61 2.55
C THR A 171 -6.93 -4.13 2.44
N GLU A 172 -7.22 -3.38 1.37
CA GLU A 172 -8.60 -3.06 1.01
C GLU A 172 -9.28 -4.30 0.44
N LEU A 173 -10.49 -4.59 0.92
CA LEU A 173 -11.37 -5.62 0.36
C LEU A 173 -12.69 -5.00 -0.07
N MET A 174 -13.14 -5.41 -1.25
CA MET A 174 -14.44 -5.04 -1.81
C MET A 174 -15.56 -5.89 -1.23
N THR A 175 -15.28 -7.17 -0.95
CA THR A 175 -16.27 -8.13 -0.45
C THR A 175 -15.91 -8.58 0.96
N ASP A 176 -16.80 -8.36 1.92
CA ASP A 176 -16.63 -8.79 3.32
C ASP A 176 -16.35 -10.29 3.46
N ASN A 177 -17.03 -11.10 2.65
CA ASN A 177 -16.89 -12.55 2.66
C ASN A 177 -15.51 -13.04 2.22
N ASN A 178 -14.64 -12.18 1.69
CA ASN A 178 -13.28 -12.57 1.29
C ASN A 178 -12.24 -12.42 2.41
N ILE A 179 -12.63 -11.85 3.55
CA ILE A 179 -11.71 -11.52 4.65
C ILE A 179 -11.03 -12.74 5.26
N HIS A 180 -11.66 -13.93 5.23
CA HIS A 180 -11.08 -15.16 5.77
C HIS A 180 -9.86 -15.61 4.98
N TYR A 181 -9.74 -15.26 3.69
CA TYR A 181 -8.55 -15.57 2.91
C TYR A 181 -7.30 -14.83 3.38
N LEU A 182 -7.45 -13.77 4.19
CA LEU A 182 -6.34 -13.05 4.80
C LEU A 182 -5.83 -13.69 6.11
N ASP A 183 -6.46 -14.76 6.61
CA ASP A 183 -5.98 -15.51 7.77
C ASP A 183 -6.13 -17.02 7.52
N PRO A 184 -5.10 -17.70 6.98
CA PRO A 184 -5.19 -19.11 6.63
C PRO A 184 -5.35 -20.02 7.86
N ASP A 185 -5.04 -19.53 9.06
CA ASP A 185 -5.17 -20.27 10.32
C ASP A 185 -6.57 -20.11 10.95
N HIS A 186 -7.48 -19.37 10.31
CA HIS A 186 -8.83 -19.13 10.83
C HIS A 186 -9.68 -20.41 10.76
N SER A 187 -9.99 -20.96 11.93
CA SER A 187 -10.86 -22.13 12.11
C SER A 187 -12.35 -21.78 12.28
N GLY A 188 -12.71 -20.49 12.27
CA GLY A 188 -14.10 -20.03 12.38
C GLY A 188 -14.88 -20.25 11.08
N GLY A 189 -16.17 -20.57 11.21
CA GLY A 189 -17.04 -20.79 10.05
C GLY A 189 -17.25 -19.51 9.23
N LEU A 190 -17.50 -19.67 7.92
CA LEU A 190 -17.73 -18.63 6.89
C LEU A 190 -18.91 -17.65 7.19
N GLN A 191 -19.53 -17.74 8.36
CA GLN A 191 -20.79 -17.06 8.72
C GLN A 191 -20.60 -15.94 9.75
N ILE A 192 -19.35 -15.57 10.06
CA ILE A 192 -19.06 -14.48 11.01
C ILE A 192 -18.91 -13.17 10.24
N ALA A 193 -19.53 -12.10 10.72
CA ALA A 193 -19.40 -10.76 10.13
C ALA A 193 -17.93 -10.32 10.05
N ALA A 194 -17.53 -9.65 8.97
CA ALA A 194 -16.14 -9.24 8.74
C ALA A 194 -15.54 -8.47 9.92
N SER A 195 -16.34 -7.61 10.56
CA SER A 195 -15.94 -6.80 11.73
C SER A 195 -15.55 -7.62 12.97
N LEU A 196 -15.96 -8.89 13.05
CA LEU A 196 -15.66 -9.81 14.15
C LEU A 196 -14.50 -10.77 13.84
N THR A 197 -13.85 -10.61 12.68
CA THR A 197 -12.74 -11.47 12.27
C THR A 197 -11.38 -10.95 12.76
N ALA A 198 -10.41 -11.85 12.92
CA ALA A 198 -9.07 -11.49 13.35
C ALA A 198 -8.34 -10.52 12.39
N PRO A 199 -8.43 -10.65 11.05
CA PRO A 199 -7.85 -9.66 10.13
C PRO A 199 -8.37 -8.24 10.35
N PHE A 200 -9.67 -8.09 10.61
CA PHE A 200 -10.28 -6.80 10.90
C PHE A 200 -9.80 -6.25 12.24
N ALA A 201 -9.86 -7.05 13.30
CA ALA A 201 -9.45 -6.64 14.64
C ALA A 201 -7.95 -6.28 14.73
N LYS A 202 -7.09 -6.93 13.93
CA LYS A 202 -5.66 -6.63 13.80
C LYS A 202 -5.38 -5.40 12.91
N GLY A 203 -6.40 -4.81 12.28
CA GLY A 203 -6.25 -3.69 11.35
C GLY A 203 -5.57 -4.06 10.04
N ILE A 204 -5.59 -5.35 9.67
CA ILE A 204 -4.98 -5.85 8.43
C ILE A 204 -5.94 -5.70 7.25
N ALA A 205 -7.24 -5.79 7.50
CA ALA A 205 -8.28 -5.69 6.49
C ALA A 205 -9.11 -4.43 6.71
N PHE A 206 -9.44 -3.74 5.62
CA PHE A 206 -10.42 -2.66 5.58
C PHE A 206 -11.46 -3.01 4.53
N THR A 207 -12.73 -3.05 4.91
CA THR A 207 -13.84 -3.35 3.99
C THR A 207 -14.74 -2.14 3.81
N ASN A 208 -15.24 -1.94 2.59
CA ASN A 208 -16.06 -0.76 2.27
C ASN A 208 -17.43 -0.77 2.94
N SER A 209 -17.96 -1.94 3.32
CA SER A 209 -19.25 -2.08 4.02
C SER A 209 -19.31 -1.33 5.37
N VAL A 210 -18.16 -1.11 6.01
CA VAL A 210 -18.08 -0.33 7.25
C VAL A 210 -18.50 1.12 7.04
N LEU A 211 -18.34 1.65 5.82
CA LEU A 211 -18.74 3.00 5.46
C LEU A 211 -20.26 3.11 5.23
N ASP A 212 -20.95 2.03 4.90
CA ASP A 212 -22.41 2.05 4.75
C ASP A 212 -23.10 2.37 6.08
N VAL A 213 -22.48 1.98 7.20
CA VAL A 213 -22.93 2.34 8.56
C VAL A 213 -22.85 3.85 8.78
N LEU A 214 -21.93 4.57 8.14
CA LEU A 214 -21.85 6.03 8.29
C LEU A 214 -23.06 6.72 7.69
N ALA A 215 -23.62 6.20 6.60
CA ALA A 215 -24.80 6.77 5.97
C ALA A 215 -26.02 6.76 6.92
N SER A 216 -26.16 5.72 7.74
CA SER A 216 -27.24 5.65 8.73
C SER A 216 -26.99 6.58 9.93
N THR A 217 -25.74 6.81 10.33
CA THR A 217 -25.41 7.75 11.42
C THR A 217 -25.55 9.22 11.04
N ALA A 218 -25.55 9.54 9.76
CA ALA A 218 -25.66 10.91 9.26
C ALA A 218 -27.12 11.41 9.15
N TYR A 219 -28.11 10.53 9.35
CA TYR A 219 -29.55 10.85 9.33
C TYR A 219 -30.07 11.14 10.73
#